data_AF-A0A946FT67-F1
#
_entry.id   AF-A0A946FT67-F1
#
_cell.length_a   1.000
_cell.length_b   1.000
_cell.length_c   1.000
_cell.angle_alpha   90.00
_cell.angle_beta   90.00
_cell.angle_gamma   90.00
#
_symmetry.space_group_name_H-M   'P 1'
#
loop_
_entity.id
_entity.type
_entity.pdbx_description
1 polymer ?
#
loop_
_entity_poly.entity_id
_entity_poly.type
_entity_poly.pdbx_seq_one_letter_code
_entity_poly.pdbx_strand_id
1 'polypeptide(L)'
;MAAWEYKFVFKNDQMAGDLFLILTRLKNFAGYQCYLEKTEKYSDLYYDTADLNLEAQGVVCRKRKNENNPDSYLTLKRQSIGPNKEVIYLKTEPVRVEPDRDNKTTTQGLAEEILSTLRIFTGTGSIDHILTLEVERTTVNIMSSVKVIAYLHLDLVKGYLPGQNTPAVKEYEIELKSDNLEFPEADLFCDYLKRSFNMISIARSKLRRMAGLAKKGIAGKPKRVILDMDTGVDDALAIILAMKSPEIQVMGLTTTGGNVDADQSAKNTVLVLNTVRDWVKERYPDLPPVARGEPLADGAIDASDVHGPDGLGGINETDSNKGFHDDAAILFRDIVYGHASHTITLITTGPLTNVAHWIDVFPDAVCRLKEIICMGGVFFQEGNRSQTSEFNIHANPTSARKVVEFCRTPQSSGIRSWHEKLPLTFIGLDVTHQVRFRRKVLQKRLRDRPDDTQLKFIRDISKLYMDFYFRNEGLDGCYLHDPLAVGYAIDPTLCQADQFIVEVEDKGEFTSGMTIADYRPTRLFKDKMKEVTWVCYKVDSARFEELFLDRILNN
;
A
#
# COMPACT_ATOMS: atom_id res chain seq x y z
N MET A 1 -17.77 25.88 -6.00
CA MET A 1 -16.60 25.07 -5.62
C MET A 1 -15.46 26.04 -5.45
N ALA A 2 -14.62 25.88 -4.43
CA ALA A 2 -13.46 26.74 -4.23
C ALA A 2 -12.57 26.74 -5.48
N ALA A 3 -12.01 27.89 -5.81
CA ALA A 3 -11.08 28.04 -6.92
C ALA A 3 -9.76 27.30 -6.63
N TRP A 4 -9.34 27.28 -5.37
CA TRP A 4 -8.20 26.51 -4.88
C TRP A 4 -8.37 26.17 -3.39
N GLU A 5 -7.62 25.17 -2.93
CA GLU A 5 -7.64 24.67 -1.56
C GLU A 5 -6.27 24.09 -1.19
N TYR A 6 -5.78 24.45 0.00
CA TYR A 6 -4.61 23.86 0.65
C TYR A 6 -5.04 23.08 1.88
N LYS A 7 -4.56 21.85 2.02
CA LYS A 7 -4.85 20.97 3.15
C LYS A 7 -3.57 20.45 3.78
N PHE A 8 -3.53 20.47 5.11
CA PHE A 8 -2.39 20.02 5.88
C PHE A 8 -2.80 19.26 7.13
N VAL A 9 -1.95 18.33 7.57
CA VAL A 9 -2.06 17.67 8.88
C VAL A 9 -0.77 17.79 9.67
N PHE A 10 -0.90 17.64 10.99
CA PHE A 10 0.21 17.65 11.93
C PHE A 10 0.76 16.26 12.20
N LYS A 11 2.07 16.19 12.49
CA LYS A 11 2.74 15.01 13.05
C LYS A 11 2.73 14.98 14.58
N ASN A 12 2.42 16.09 15.25
CA ASN A 12 2.52 16.25 16.70
C ASN A 12 1.30 17.01 17.25
N ASP A 13 0.54 16.34 18.11
CA ASP A 13 -0.67 16.85 18.75
C ASP A 13 -0.47 18.13 19.59
N GLN A 14 0.64 18.22 20.32
CA GLN A 14 0.91 19.38 21.19
C GLN A 14 1.12 20.64 20.35
N MET A 15 1.96 20.53 19.31
CA MET A 15 2.19 21.63 18.37
C MET A 15 0.91 22.04 17.64
N ALA A 16 0.05 21.07 17.32
CA ALA A 16 -1.23 21.34 16.67
C ALA A 16 -2.18 22.16 17.56
N GLY A 17 -2.29 21.79 18.83
CA GLY A 17 -3.09 22.52 19.82
C GLY A 17 -2.62 23.96 19.99
N ASP A 18 -1.31 24.16 20.13
CA ASP A 18 -0.72 25.50 20.29
C ASP A 18 -0.96 26.37 19.04
N LEU A 19 -0.78 25.80 17.84
CA LEU A 19 -1.03 26.55 16.60
C LEU A 19 -2.52 26.87 16.40
N PHE A 20 -3.44 25.96 16.71
CA PHE A 20 -4.88 26.24 16.66
C PHE A 20 -5.25 27.40 17.59
N LEU A 21 -4.67 27.45 18.80
CA LEU A 21 -4.89 28.55 19.73
C LEU A 21 -4.39 29.90 19.19
N ILE A 22 -3.26 29.89 18.49
CA ILE A 22 -2.70 31.09 17.85
C ILE A 22 -3.62 31.54 16.71
N LEU A 23 -3.99 30.62 15.81
CA LEU A 23 -4.78 30.93 14.60
C LEU A 23 -6.20 31.39 14.93
N THR A 24 -6.82 30.86 15.98
CA THR A 24 -8.17 31.31 16.42
C THR A 24 -8.17 32.71 17.04
N ARG A 25 -7.01 33.21 17.47
CA ARG A 25 -6.84 34.57 18.02
C ARG A 25 -6.34 35.57 16.97
N LEU A 26 -6.16 35.12 15.73
CA LEU A 26 -5.62 35.93 14.66
C LEU A 26 -6.62 37.04 14.32
N LYS A 27 -6.22 38.30 14.52
CA LYS A 27 -7.03 39.48 14.18
C LYS A 27 -6.71 40.05 12.80
N ASN A 28 -5.50 39.78 12.33
CA ASN A 28 -5.00 40.23 11.05
C ASN A 28 -4.11 39.16 10.43
N PHE A 29 -4.32 38.88 9.15
CA PHE A 29 -3.52 37.97 8.34
C PHE A 29 -2.98 38.75 7.15
N ALA A 30 -1.68 39.05 7.13
CA ALA A 30 -1.04 39.75 6.00
C ALA A 30 -1.78 41.03 5.53
N GLY A 31 -2.31 41.83 6.46
CA GLY A 31 -3.09 43.03 6.16
C GLY A 31 -4.60 42.82 6.07
N TYR A 32 -5.08 41.59 5.95
CA TYR A 32 -6.50 41.23 5.92
C TYR A 32 -7.08 41.07 7.32
N GLN A 33 -8.32 41.48 7.53
CA GLN A 33 -8.99 41.32 8.82
C GLN A 33 -9.44 39.87 9.01
N CYS A 34 -9.32 39.34 10.22
CA CYS A 34 -9.72 37.98 10.53
C CYS A 34 -10.83 37.95 11.56
N TYR A 35 -11.85 37.14 11.28
CA TYR A 35 -13.02 36.97 12.13
C TYR A 35 -13.25 35.49 12.42
N LEU A 36 -13.32 35.16 13.70
CA LEU A 36 -13.59 33.80 14.17
C LEU A 36 -15.09 33.53 14.14
N GLU A 37 -15.49 32.44 13.48
CA GLU A 37 -16.84 31.90 13.58
C GLU A 37 -16.99 30.93 14.75
N LYS A 38 -18.24 30.64 15.13
CA LYS A 38 -18.52 29.62 16.14
C LYS A 38 -18.04 28.25 15.65
N THR A 39 -17.40 27.49 16.54
CA THR A 39 -17.01 26.10 16.25
C THR A 39 -18.24 25.26 15.94
N GLU A 40 -18.21 24.58 14.81
CA GLU A 40 -19.20 23.61 14.39
C GLU A 40 -18.75 22.20 14.77
N LYS A 41 -19.70 21.37 15.19
CA LYS A 41 -19.46 19.94 15.39
C LYS A 41 -20.38 19.12 14.50
N TYR A 42 -19.79 18.13 13.84
CA TYR A 42 -20.53 17.20 13.01
C TYR A 42 -19.85 15.85 12.97
N SER A 43 -20.63 14.81 12.69
CA SER A 43 -20.13 13.47 12.42
C SER A 43 -20.33 13.12 10.95
N ASP A 44 -19.27 12.61 10.33
CA ASP A 44 -19.27 12.00 9.01
C ASP A 44 -19.19 10.48 9.19
N LEU A 45 -20.29 9.78 8.92
CA LEU A 45 -20.34 8.32 8.90
C LEU A 45 -20.09 7.86 7.46
N TYR A 46 -19.11 6.99 7.29
CA TYR A 46 -18.73 6.44 6.00
C TYR A 46 -19.22 5.00 5.86
N TYR A 47 -19.67 4.68 4.65
CA TYR A 47 -20.23 3.39 4.30
C TYR A 47 -19.52 2.81 3.09
N ASP A 48 -19.27 1.51 3.12
CA ASP A 48 -18.63 0.75 2.03
C ASP A 48 -19.05 -0.71 2.08
N THR A 49 -18.63 -1.54 1.13
CA THR A 49 -18.82 -3.00 1.19
C THR A 49 -17.88 -3.63 2.22
N ALA A 50 -18.13 -4.89 2.58
CA ALA A 50 -17.28 -5.67 3.49
C ALA A 50 -15.82 -5.83 3.02
N ASP A 51 -15.51 -5.52 1.77
CA ASP A 51 -14.20 -5.59 1.13
C ASP A 51 -13.69 -4.23 0.60
N LEU A 52 -14.34 -3.11 0.97
CA LEU A 52 -13.99 -1.74 0.55
C LEU A 52 -14.01 -1.51 -0.98
N ASN A 53 -14.95 -2.15 -1.67
CA ASN A 53 -15.06 -2.10 -3.11
C ASN A 53 -15.43 -0.69 -3.63
N LEU A 54 -16.23 0.10 -2.90
CA LEU A 54 -16.52 1.48 -3.32
C LEU A 54 -15.27 2.35 -3.25
N GLU A 55 -14.53 2.31 -2.14
CA GLU A 55 -13.29 3.08 -2.01
C GLU A 55 -12.27 2.67 -3.08
N ALA A 56 -12.13 1.37 -3.37
CA ALA A 56 -11.27 0.87 -4.44
C ALA A 56 -11.64 1.43 -5.82
N GLN A 57 -12.92 1.69 -6.07
CA GLN A 57 -13.42 2.33 -7.29
C GLN A 57 -13.40 3.86 -7.24
N GLY A 58 -12.81 4.45 -6.20
CA GLY A 58 -12.75 5.89 -5.99
C GLY A 58 -14.09 6.52 -5.62
N VAL A 59 -15.05 5.74 -5.11
CA VAL A 59 -16.37 6.19 -4.67
C VAL A 59 -16.42 6.23 -3.14
N VAL A 60 -17.04 7.27 -2.60
CA VAL A 60 -17.21 7.48 -1.16
C VAL A 60 -18.68 7.68 -0.86
N CYS A 61 -19.26 6.78 -0.07
CA CYS A 61 -20.61 6.96 0.49
C CYS A 61 -20.50 7.53 1.90
N ARG A 62 -21.10 8.69 2.13
CA ARG A 62 -20.97 9.43 3.39
C ARG A 62 -22.28 10.05 3.83
N LYS A 63 -22.66 9.76 5.08
CA LYS A 63 -23.74 10.43 5.82
C LYS A 63 -23.13 11.49 6.74
N ARG A 64 -23.61 12.74 6.67
CA ARG A 64 -23.24 13.79 7.62
C ARG A 64 -24.39 14.09 8.58
N LYS A 65 -24.08 14.21 9.86
CA LYS A 65 -25.00 14.67 10.92
C LYS A 65 -24.36 15.84 11.66
N ASN A 66 -25.01 17.00 11.65
CA ASN A 66 -24.52 18.17 12.37
C ASN A 66 -25.15 18.19 13.77
N GLU A 67 -24.41 18.57 14.80
CA GLU A 67 -24.91 18.57 16.19
C GLU A 67 -26.14 19.50 16.37
N ASN A 68 -26.21 20.58 15.59
CA ASN A 68 -27.29 21.56 15.64
C ASN A 68 -28.42 21.31 14.61
N ASN A 69 -28.38 20.21 13.86
CA ASN A 69 -29.42 19.89 12.87
C ASN A 69 -29.93 18.45 13.08
N PRO A 70 -31.24 18.25 13.33
CA PRO A 70 -31.80 16.90 13.50
C PRO A 70 -31.72 16.07 12.21
N ASP A 71 -31.60 16.71 11.04
CA ASP A 71 -31.49 16.02 9.77
C ASP A 71 -30.07 15.55 9.49
N SER A 72 -29.99 14.37 8.85
CA SER A 72 -28.75 13.85 8.31
C SER A 72 -28.87 13.70 6.79
N TYR A 73 -27.74 13.88 6.10
CA TYR A 73 -27.71 13.89 4.65
C TYR A 73 -26.68 12.90 4.13
N LEU A 74 -27.10 12.02 3.22
CA LEU A 74 -26.22 11.12 2.51
C LEU A 74 -25.73 11.77 1.22
N THR A 75 -24.45 11.57 0.92
CA THR A 75 -23.79 12.03 -0.30
C THR A 75 -22.93 10.92 -0.85
N LEU A 76 -23.01 10.69 -2.16
CA LEU A 76 -22.03 9.91 -2.90
C LEU A 76 -21.01 10.88 -3.50
N LYS A 77 -19.72 10.60 -3.31
CA LYS A 77 -18.63 11.36 -3.91
C LYS A 77 -17.81 10.44 -4.79
N ARG A 78 -17.53 10.85 -6.02
CA ARG A 78 -16.66 10.13 -6.95
C ARG A 78 -15.38 10.93 -7.15
N GLN A 79 -14.26 10.25 -6.99
CA GLN A 79 -12.96 10.78 -7.34
C GLN A 79 -12.87 11.03 -8.84
N SER A 80 -12.36 12.19 -9.21
CA SER A 80 -12.06 12.57 -10.59
C SER A 80 -10.74 13.34 -10.64
N ILE A 81 -10.22 13.53 -11.84
CA ILE A 81 -9.02 14.32 -12.08
C ILE A 81 -9.48 15.68 -12.60
N GLY A 82 -9.14 16.73 -11.86
CA GLY A 82 -9.43 18.10 -12.23
C GLY A 82 -8.56 18.59 -13.38
N PRO A 83 -8.86 19.77 -13.93
CA PRO A 83 -8.18 20.32 -15.10
C PRO A 83 -6.67 20.53 -14.91
N ASN A 84 -6.17 20.62 -13.68
CA ASN A 84 -4.76 20.77 -13.35
C ASN A 84 -4.12 19.46 -12.83
N LYS A 85 -4.73 18.31 -13.15
CA LYS A 85 -4.33 16.96 -12.68
C LYS A 85 -4.44 16.75 -11.15
N GLU A 86 -5.17 17.62 -10.47
CA GLU A 86 -5.49 17.48 -9.06
C GLU A 86 -6.62 16.47 -8.83
N VAL A 87 -6.63 15.82 -7.67
CA VAL A 87 -7.74 14.93 -7.31
C VAL A 87 -8.92 15.78 -6.83
N ILE A 88 -10.02 15.77 -7.58
CA ILE A 88 -11.29 16.40 -7.19
C ILE A 88 -12.33 15.34 -6.83
N TYR A 89 -13.36 15.74 -6.08
CA TYR A 89 -14.46 14.86 -5.71
C TYR A 89 -15.78 15.45 -6.20
N LEU A 90 -16.32 14.87 -7.27
CA LEU A 90 -17.65 15.19 -7.76
C LEU A 90 -18.66 14.57 -6.79
N LYS A 91 -19.59 15.38 -6.26
CA LYS A 91 -20.61 14.92 -5.31
C LYS A 91 -21.98 14.90 -5.97
N THR A 92 -22.80 13.93 -5.60
CA THR A 92 -24.24 13.96 -5.89
C THR A 92 -24.92 15.05 -5.07
N GLU A 93 -26.17 15.37 -5.45
CA GLU A 93 -27.05 16.13 -4.56
C GLU A 93 -27.23 15.37 -3.24
N PRO A 94 -27.22 16.06 -2.08
CA PRO A 94 -27.43 15.42 -0.78
C PRO A 94 -28.86 14.89 -0.66
N VAL A 95 -28.99 13.64 -0.21
CA VAL A 95 -30.28 13.00 0.04
C VAL A 95 -30.55 12.97 1.55
N ARG A 96 -31.68 13.50 1.99
CA ARG A 96 -32.08 13.52 3.42
C ARG A 96 -32.37 12.10 3.90
N VAL A 97 -31.90 11.76 5.11
CA VAL A 97 -32.13 10.49 5.79
C VAL A 97 -32.97 10.74 7.04
N GLU A 98 -34.11 10.05 7.17
CA GLU A 98 -35.02 10.24 8.29
C GLU A 98 -34.46 9.73 9.63
N PRO A 99 -34.77 10.39 10.77
CA PRO A 99 -34.16 10.11 12.08
C PRO A 99 -34.41 8.70 12.64
N ASP A 100 -35.57 8.08 12.36
CA ASP A 100 -36.00 6.81 12.97
C ASP A 100 -35.31 5.56 12.39
N ARG A 101 -34.32 5.76 11.52
CA ARG A 101 -33.55 4.69 10.85
C ARG A 101 -32.06 4.69 11.21
N ASP A 102 -31.67 5.46 12.23
CA ASP A 102 -30.27 5.73 12.62
C ASP A 102 -29.48 4.51 13.14
N ASN A 103 -30.13 3.41 13.52
CA ASN A 103 -29.49 2.30 14.26
C ASN A 103 -29.32 0.97 13.50
N LYS A 104 -29.57 0.92 12.18
CA LYS A 104 -29.34 -0.32 11.41
C LYS A 104 -28.10 -0.21 10.54
N THR A 105 -27.15 -1.09 10.83
CA THR A 105 -25.86 -1.38 10.17
C THR A 105 -25.97 -1.89 8.73
N THR A 106 -27.14 -1.79 8.09
CA THR A 106 -27.41 -2.36 6.77
C THR A 106 -28.28 -1.42 5.94
N THR A 107 -28.24 -1.58 4.62
CA THR A 107 -28.96 -0.85 3.56
C THR A 107 -30.45 -0.54 3.76
N GLN A 108 -31.09 -1.01 4.84
CA GLN A 108 -32.51 -0.87 5.17
C GLN A 108 -33.01 0.58 5.38
N GLY A 109 -32.22 1.61 5.08
CA GLY A 109 -32.61 3.02 5.20
C GLY A 109 -32.20 3.94 4.07
N LEU A 110 -31.57 3.41 3.01
CA LEU A 110 -31.09 4.22 1.88
C LEU A 110 -32.20 4.45 0.85
N ALA A 111 -32.27 5.66 0.27
CA ALA A 111 -33.20 5.93 -0.83
C ALA A 111 -32.88 5.06 -2.05
N GLU A 112 -33.89 4.59 -2.79
CA GLU A 112 -33.73 3.73 -3.97
C GLU A 112 -32.81 4.34 -5.06
N GLU A 113 -32.78 5.66 -5.18
CA GLU A 113 -31.87 6.38 -6.09
C GLU A 113 -30.39 6.15 -5.74
N ILE A 114 -30.08 6.05 -4.44
CA ILE A 114 -28.73 5.74 -3.97
C ILE A 114 -28.46 4.25 -4.12
N LEU A 115 -29.41 3.39 -3.77
CA LEU A 115 -29.25 1.93 -3.89
C LEU A 115 -29.02 1.50 -5.34
N SER A 116 -29.77 2.06 -6.28
CA SER A 116 -29.58 1.83 -7.72
C SER A 116 -28.19 2.29 -8.19
N THR A 117 -27.74 3.45 -7.75
CA THR A 117 -26.38 3.94 -8.05
C THR A 117 -25.30 3.04 -7.44
N LEU A 118 -25.48 2.60 -6.20
CA LEU A 118 -24.56 1.70 -5.50
C LEU A 118 -24.48 0.33 -6.18
N ARG A 119 -25.61 -0.22 -6.67
CA ARG A 119 -25.63 -1.50 -7.40
C ARG A 119 -24.75 -1.47 -8.65
N ILE A 120 -24.59 -0.32 -9.30
CA ILE A 120 -23.67 -0.17 -10.46
C ILE A 120 -22.22 -0.42 -10.04
N PHE A 121 -21.82 0.05 -8.85
CA PHE A 121 -20.44 -0.07 -8.37
C PHE A 121 -20.20 -1.39 -7.60
N THR A 122 -21.17 -1.88 -6.83
CA THR A 122 -20.97 -3.01 -5.90
C THR A 122 -21.63 -4.31 -6.36
N GLY A 123 -22.49 -4.28 -7.39
CA GLY A 123 -23.27 -5.42 -7.87
C GLY A 123 -24.40 -5.87 -6.92
N THR A 124 -24.23 -5.71 -5.61
CA THR A 124 -25.17 -6.18 -4.58
C THR A 124 -26.02 -5.06 -3.98
N GLY A 125 -25.57 -3.80 -4.11
CA GLY A 125 -26.17 -2.63 -3.47
C GLY A 125 -25.99 -2.60 -1.94
N SER A 126 -25.34 -3.61 -1.35
CA SER A 126 -25.10 -3.72 0.09
C SER A 126 -23.89 -2.90 0.52
N ILE A 127 -24.06 -2.06 1.54
CA ILE A 127 -22.99 -1.32 2.20
C ILE A 127 -23.19 -1.37 3.71
N ASP A 128 -22.08 -1.40 4.42
CA ASP A 128 -21.98 -1.43 5.88
C ASP A 128 -21.36 -0.12 6.36
N HIS A 129 -21.65 0.25 7.60
CA HIS A 129 -20.97 1.38 8.25
C HIS A 129 -19.54 0.96 8.61
N ILE A 130 -18.55 1.72 8.15
CA ILE A 130 -17.13 1.33 8.27
C ILE A 130 -16.30 2.25 9.16
N LEU A 131 -16.74 3.50 9.34
CA LEU A 131 -15.96 4.52 10.04
C LEU A 131 -16.84 5.74 10.37
N THR A 132 -16.80 6.17 11.63
CA THR A 132 -17.31 7.48 12.03
C THR A 132 -16.15 8.44 12.22
N LEU A 133 -16.21 9.62 11.60
CA LEU A 133 -15.34 10.74 11.91
C LEU A 133 -16.14 11.83 12.63
N GLU A 134 -15.82 12.07 13.89
CA GLU A 134 -16.28 13.27 14.59
C GLU A 134 -15.32 14.41 14.28
N VAL A 135 -15.88 15.53 13.83
CA VAL A 135 -15.11 16.71 13.45
C VAL A 135 -15.59 17.90 14.25
N GLU A 136 -14.67 18.54 14.96
CA GLU A 136 -14.84 19.87 15.52
C GLU A 136 -14.12 20.85 14.60
N ARG A 137 -14.88 21.66 13.86
CA ARG A 137 -14.37 22.62 12.88
C ARG A 137 -14.49 24.03 13.43
N THR A 138 -13.37 24.74 13.52
CA THR A 138 -13.35 26.17 13.78
C THR A 138 -12.97 26.91 12.51
N THR A 139 -13.79 27.88 12.09
CA THR A 139 -13.55 28.68 10.89
C THR A 139 -13.06 30.06 11.25
N VAL A 140 -11.97 30.49 10.62
CA VAL A 140 -11.50 31.87 10.62
C VAL A 140 -11.71 32.45 9.23
N ASN A 141 -12.59 33.43 9.12
CA ASN A 141 -12.85 34.17 7.90
C ASN A 141 -11.76 35.21 7.68
N ILE A 142 -11.14 35.19 6.51
CA ILE A 142 -10.16 36.20 6.09
C ILE A 142 -10.87 37.18 5.16
N MET A 143 -10.86 38.45 5.56
CA MET A 143 -11.64 39.51 4.93
C MET A 143 -10.78 40.59 4.29
N SER A 144 -11.15 40.96 3.08
CA SER A 144 -10.74 42.21 2.44
C SER A 144 -11.89 43.20 2.53
N SER A 145 -11.70 44.27 3.28
CA SER A 145 -12.74 45.24 3.64
C SER A 145 -13.96 44.54 4.26
N VAL A 146 -15.08 44.39 3.53
CA VAL A 146 -16.32 43.77 4.02
C VAL A 146 -16.61 42.40 3.40
N LYS A 147 -15.72 41.89 2.53
CA LYS A 147 -15.92 40.64 1.81
C LYS A 147 -14.99 39.56 2.34
N VAL A 148 -15.54 38.37 2.62
CA VAL A 148 -14.73 37.18 2.89
C VAL A 148 -14.05 36.77 1.59
N ILE A 149 -12.72 36.73 1.61
CA ILE A 149 -11.90 36.34 0.47
C ILE A 149 -11.31 34.94 0.64
N ALA A 150 -11.16 34.44 1.87
CA ALA A 150 -10.67 33.09 2.11
C ALA A 150 -11.18 32.57 3.46
N TYR A 151 -11.16 31.25 3.59
CA TYR A 151 -11.56 30.53 4.80
C TYR A 151 -10.41 29.69 5.29
N LEU A 152 -10.05 29.86 6.56
CA LEU A 152 -9.12 29.00 7.26
C LEU A 152 -9.92 28.11 8.23
N HIS A 153 -10.06 26.84 7.89
CA HIS A 153 -10.69 25.84 8.74
C HIS A 153 -9.64 25.08 9.55
N LEU A 154 -9.92 24.95 10.84
CA LEU A 154 -9.12 24.25 11.82
C LEU A 154 -9.96 23.09 12.34
N ASP A 155 -9.62 21.88 11.93
CA ASP A 155 -10.38 20.67 12.23
C ASP A 155 -9.65 19.79 13.24
N LEU A 156 -10.30 19.50 14.36
CA LEU A 156 -9.95 18.36 15.20
C LEU A 156 -10.82 17.18 14.77
N VAL A 157 -10.19 16.15 14.23
CA VAL A 157 -10.84 14.94 13.72
C VAL A 157 -10.55 13.77 14.66
N LYS A 158 -11.60 13.08 15.09
CA LYS A 158 -11.52 11.84 15.86
C LYS A 158 -12.20 10.73 15.07
N GLY A 159 -11.49 9.63 14.82
CA GLY A 159 -12.02 8.50 14.07
C GLY A 159 -12.38 7.33 14.98
N TYR A 160 -13.56 6.74 14.76
CA TYR A 160 -14.12 5.65 15.55
C TYR A 160 -14.48 4.49 14.63
N LEU A 161 -14.11 3.27 15.04
CA LEU A 161 -14.57 2.06 14.38
C LEU A 161 -16.01 1.76 14.80
N PRO A 162 -16.78 1.04 13.95
CA PRO A 162 -18.13 0.63 14.29
C PRO A 162 -18.20 -0.06 15.67
N GLY A 163 -19.08 0.42 16.54
CA GLY A 163 -19.28 -0.13 17.89
C GLY A 163 -18.25 0.28 18.95
N GLN A 164 -17.25 1.11 18.63
CA GLN A 164 -16.26 1.61 19.60
C GLN A 164 -16.65 2.99 20.15
N ASN A 165 -16.45 3.17 21.46
CA ASN A 165 -16.69 4.44 22.16
C ASN A 165 -15.41 5.27 22.36
N THR A 166 -14.25 4.70 22.08
CA THR A 166 -12.94 5.36 22.15
C THR A 166 -12.41 5.63 20.75
N PRO A 167 -11.85 6.82 20.47
CA PRO A 167 -11.31 7.11 19.15
C PRO A 167 -10.07 6.24 18.87
N ALA A 168 -10.10 5.55 17.74
CA ALA A 168 -8.97 4.75 17.24
C ALA A 168 -7.89 5.64 16.60
N VAL A 169 -8.24 6.88 16.22
CA VAL A 169 -7.30 7.89 15.73
C VAL A 169 -7.75 9.28 16.15
N LYS A 170 -6.78 10.18 16.22
CA LYS A 170 -6.98 11.61 16.38
C LYS A 170 -6.05 12.34 15.41
N GLU A 171 -6.58 13.31 14.67
CA GLU A 171 -5.82 14.08 13.68
C GLU A 171 -6.24 15.55 13.76
N TYR A 172 -5.28 16.46 13.59
CA TYR A 172 -5.52 17.88 13.42
C TYR A 172 -5.30 18.24 11.95
N GLU A 173 -6.28 18.89 11.32
CA GLU A 173 -6.24 19.30 9.92
C GLU A 173 -6.42 20.82 9.79
N ILE A 174 -5.62 21.46 8.93
CA ILE A 174 -5.81 22.85 8.50
C ILE A 174 -6.19 22.85 7.03
N GLU A 175 -7.29 23.50 6.70
CA GLU A 175 -7.77 23.71 5.32
C GLU A 175 -7.85 25.23 5.07
N LEU A 176 -7.03 25.74 4.15
CA LEU A 176 -7.13 27.11 3.64
C LEU A 176 -7.71 27.08 2.24
N LYS A 177 -8.85 27.74 2.01
CA LYS A 177 -9.48 27.77 0.69
C LYS A 177 -10.05 29.13 0.33
N SER A 178 -10.23 29.35 -0.97
CA SER A 178 -10.83 30.57 -1.49
C SER A 178 -11.59 30.31 -2.78
N ASP A 179 -12.64 31.10 -3.00
CA ASP A 179 -13.31 31.23 -4.30
C ASP A 179 -12.63 32.28 -5.21
N ASN A 180 -11.67 33.05 -4.69
CA ASN A 180 -10.90 34.05 -5.43
C ASN A 180 -9.66 33.40 -6.07
N LEU A 181 -9.40 33.67 -7.35
CA LEU A 181 -8.26 33.10 -8.08
C LEU A 181 -6.91 33.67 -7.64
N GLU A 182 -6.88 34.92 -7.14
CA GLU A 182 -5.65 35.61 -6.76
C GLU A 182 -5.59 35.83 -5.25
N PHE A 183 -4.69 35.11 -4.57
CA PHE A 183 -4.37 35.35 -3.15
C PHE A 183 -2.92 34.91 -2.82
N PRO A 184 -1.90 35.65 -3.29
CA PRO A 184 -0.48 35.26 -3.17
C PRO A 184 0.00 35.02 -1.74
N GLU A 185 -0.60 35.70 -0.76
CA GLU A 185 -0.29 35.56 0.65
C GLU A 185 -0.63 34.15 1.19
N ALA A 186 -1.57 33.45 0.55
CA ALA A 186 -1.89 32.06 0.89
C ALA A 186 -0.70 31.13 0.65
N ASP A 187 0.02 31.31 -0.46
CA ASP A 187 1.16 30.46 -0.83
C ASP A 187 2.31 30.64 0.17
N LEU A 188 2.62 31.90 0.50
CA LEU A 188 3.64 32.24 1.50
C LEU A 188 3.30 31.67 2.88
N PHE A 189 2.04 31.78 3.28
CA PHE A 189 1.58 31.23 4.55
C PHE A 189 1.65 29.70 4.58
N CYS A 190 1.23 29.04 3.50
CA CYS A 190 1.32 27.59 3.37
C CYS A 190 2.78 27.12 3.45
N ASP A 191 3.70 27.82 2.80
CA ASP A 191 5.13 27.50 2.86
C ASP A 191 5.72 27.75 4.24
N TYR A 192 5.30 28.81 4.92
CA TYR A 192 5.66 29.04 6.33
C TYR A 192 5.17 27.92 7.23
N LEU A 193 3.90 27.49 7.08
CA LEU A 193 3.33 26.39 7.84
C LEU A 193 4.12 25.09 7.66
N LYS A 194 4.46 24.75 6.41
CA LYS A 194 5.29 23.57 6.10
C LYS A 194 6.65 23.64 6.79
N ARG A 195 7.37 24.77 6.64
CA ARG A 195 8.75 24.94 7.14
C ARG A 195 8.81 25.00 8.67
N SER A 196 7.90 25.73 9.29
CA SER A 196 7.95 26.06 10.72
C SER A 196 7.30 25.01 11.61
N PHE A 197 6.31 24.28 11.09
CA PHE A 197 5.53 23.31 11.87
C PHE A 197 5.61 21.87 11.34
N ASN A 198 6.47 21.61 10.35
CA ASN A 198 6.68 20.29 9.74
C ASN A 198 5.36 19.64 9.25
N MET A 199 4.46 20.49 8.74
CA MET A 199 3.13 20.08 8.28
C MET A 199 3.22 19.35 6.94
N ILE A 200 2.38 18.34 6.76
CA ILE A 200 2.34 17.52 5.55
C ILE A 200 1.19 18.00 4.67
N SER A 201 1.49 18.37 3.42
CA SER A 201 0.46 18.69 2.43
C SER A 201 -0.31 17.42 2.04
N ILE A 202 -1.64 17.52 1.94
CA ILE A 202 -2.51 16.38 1.68
C ILE A 202 -3.39 16.63 0.45
N ALA A 203 -3.35 15.69 -0.49
CA ALA A 203 -4.27 15.63 -1.63
C ALA A 203 -5.43 14.63 -1.43
N ARG A 204 -5.41 13.83 -0.35
CA ARG A 204 -6.35 12.73 -0.10
C ARG A 204 -7.50 13.17 0.81
N SER A 205 -8.71 12.67 0.57
CA SER A 205 -9.87 12.92 1.45
C SER A 205 -9.67 12.33 2.86
N LYS A 206 -10.46 12.83 3.83
CA LYS A 206 -10.47 12.33 5.22
C LYS A 206 -10.67 10.81 5.29
N LEU A 207 -11.66 10.28 4.57
CA LEU A 207 -11.89 8.83 4.51
C LEU A 207 -10.65 8.08 4.03
N ARG A 208 -10.01 8.55 2.95
CA ARG A 208 -8.89 7.83 2.34
C ARG A 208 -7.65 7.80 3.22
N ARG A 209 -7.43 8.85 4.03
CA ARG A 209 -6.39 8.83 5.06
C ARG A 209 -6.72 7.85 6.19
N MET A 210 -8.00 7.83 6.58
CA MET A 210 -8.50 7.00 7.67
C MET A 210 -8.95 5.60 7.21
N ALA A 211 -8.71 5.24 5.94
CA ALA A 211 -9.14 3.96 5.37
C ALA A 211 -8.46 2.77 6.05
N GLY A 212 -7.23 2.95 6.54
CA GLY A 212 -6.55 1.93 7.34
C GLY A 212 -7.29 1.60 8.66
N LEU A 213 -8.00 2.57 9.25
CA LEU A 213 -8.85 2.33 10.40
C LEU A 213 -10.13 1.62 9.98
N ALA A 214 -10.79 2.08 8.91
CA ALA A 214 -11.93 1.36 8.35
C ALA A 214 -11.59 -0.12 8.07
N LYS A 215 -10.40 -0.40 7.51
CA LYS A 215 -9.86 -1.77 7.34
C LYS A 215 -9.59 -2.53 8.63
N LYS A 216 -9.33 -1.85 9.76
CA LYS A 216 -9.19 -2.49 11.07
C LYS A 216 -10.55 -2.81 11.72
N GLY A 217 -11.56 -1.98 11.50
CA GLY A 217 -12.93 -2.16 12.04
C GLY A 217 -13.78 -3.11 11.20
N ILE A 218 -13.56 -3.13 9.89
CA ILE A 218 -13.93 -4.22 9.02
C ILE A 218 -12.84 -5.26 9.21
N ALA A 219 -12.96 -6.16 10.19
CA ALA A 219 -12.18 -7.38 10.17
C ALA A 219 -12.64 -8.22 8.96
N GLY A 220 -12.28 -7.77 7.76
CA GLY A 220 -12.41 -8.52 6.54
C GLY A 220 -11.57 -9.78 6.69
N LYS A 221 -11.99 -10.85 6.05
CA LYS A 221 -11.16 -12.06 6.02
C LYS A 221 -9.77 -11.67 5.50
N PRO A 222 -8.70 -12.12 6.17
CA PRO A 222 -7.34 -11.79 5.75
C PRO A 222 -7.15 -12.17 4.28
N LYS A 223 -6.45 -11.32 3.52
CA LYS A 223 -6.15 -11.61 2.12
C LYS A 223 -5.24 -12.83 2.07
N ARG A 224 -5.64 -13.84 1.31
CA ARG A 224 -4.82 -15.04 1.14
C ARG A 224 -3.70 -14.73 0.17
N VAL A 225 -2.46 -14.97 0.60
CA VAL A 225 -1.26 -14.70 -0.19
C VAL A 225 -0.43 -15.97 -0.35
N ILE A 226 0.20 -16.11 -1.52
CA ILE A 226 1.35 -17.00 -1.72
C ILE A 226 2.57 -16.11 -1.88
N LEU A 227 3.69 -16.49 -1.26
CA LEU A 227 4.97 -15.79 -1.41
C LEU A 227 5.89 -16.64 -2.29
N ASP A 228 6.40 -16.07 -3.38
CA ASP A 228 7.39 -16.70 -4.26
C ASP A 228 8.70 -15.90 -4.19
N MET A 229 9.73 -16.52 -3.63
CA MET A 229 10.85 -15.81 -3.03
C MET A 229 12.19 -16.46 -3.41
N ASP A 230 13.28 -15.72 -3.36
CA ASP A 230 14.65 -16.24 -3.46
C ASP A 230 15.40 -16.00 -2.15
N THR A 231 14.73 -16.37 -1.04
CA THR A 231 15.02 -15.99 0.35
C THR A 231 16.45 -15.57 0.67
N GLY A 232 16.68 -14.27 0.46
CA GLY A 232 17.73 -13.44 1.01
C GLY A 232 17.33 -12.76 2.32
N VAL A 233 18.03 -11.68 2.64
CA VAL A 233 17.88 -10.94 3.90
C VAL A 233 16.58 -10.12 3.95
N ASP A 234 16.28 -9.38 2.90
CA ASP A 234 15.04 -8.62 2.73
C ASP A 234 13.82 -9.54 2.56
N ASP A 235 13.95 -10.66 1.85
CA ASP A 235 12.93 -11.71 1.82
C ASP A 235 12.60 -12.24 3.22
N ALA A 236 13.63 -12.53 4.04
CA ALA A 236 13.41 -12.96 5.42
C ALA A 236 12.64 -11.89 6.22
N LEU A 237 12.95 -10.61 6.04
CA LEU A 237 12.19 -9.52 6.65
C LEU A 237 10.74 -9.45 6.10
N ALA A 238 10.54 -9.76 4.82
CA ALA A 238 9.22 -9.81 4.19
C ALA A 238 8.37 -10.98 4.72
N ILE A 239 8.96 -12.16 4.92
CA ILE A 239 8.33 -13.31 5.56
C ILE A 239 7.88 -12.95 6.98
N ILE A 240 8.77 -12.37 7.80
CA ILE A 240 8.42 -11.97 9.17
C ILE A 240 7.28 -10.95 9.14
N LEU A 241 7.34 -9.94 8.26
CA LEU A 241 6.28 -8.95 8.10
C LEU A 241 4.95 -9.61 7.73
N ALA A 242 4.97 -10.53 6.76
CA ALA A 242 3.78 -11.21 6.28
C ALA A 242 3.13 -12.07 7.37
N MET A 243 3.93 -12.89 8.05
CA MET A 243 3.46 -13.76 9.13
C MET A 243 2.92 -12.96 10.33
N LYS A 244 3.49 -11.77 10.62
CA LYS A 244 3.03 -10.90 11.72
C LYS A 244 1.88 -9.95 11.35
N SER A 245 1.47 -9.85 10.07
CA SER A 245 0.43 -8.90 9.62
C SER A 245 -0.98 -9.51 9.52
N PRO A 246 -1.96 -9.15 10.39
CA PRO A 246 -3.32 -9.71 10.43
C PRO A 246 -4.15 -9.46 9.16
N GLU A 247 -3.73 -8.53 8.33
CA GLU A 247 -4.39 -8.17 7.08
C GLU A 247 -4.20 -9.24 5.99
N ILE A 248 -3.20 -10.11 6.14
CA ILE A 248 -2.87 -11.18 5.19
C ILE A 248 -2.73 -12.54 5.89
N GLN A 249 -3.02 -13.61 5.14
CA GLN A 249 -2.85 -15.00 5.53
C GLN A 249 -1.96 -15.68 4.49
N VAL A 250 -0.77 -16.09 4.91
CA VAL A 250 0.19 -16.82 4.06
C VAL A 250 -0.29 -18.25 3.90
N MET A 251 -0.59 -18.64 2.67
CA MET A 251 -1.13 -19.96 2.34
C MET A 251 -0.03 -20.98 2.01
N GLY A 252 1.13 -20.49 1.58
CA GLY A 252 2.28 -21.27 1.19
C GLY A 252 3.40 -20.36 0.71
N LEU A 253 4.62 -20.89 0.70
CA LEU A 253 5.80 -20.22 0.20
C LEU A 253 6.48 -21.09 -0.86
N THR A 254 6.89 -20.49 -1.96
CA THR A 254 7.69 -21.13 -2.99
C THR A 254 9.05 -20.43 -3.07
N THR A 255 10.07 -21.19 -3.46
CA THR A 255 11.43 -20.67 -3.55
C THR A 255 12.03 -20.83 -4.93
N THR A 256 12.83 -19.87 -5.38
CA THR A 256 13.47 -19.88 -6.70
C THR A 256 14.94 -19.50 -6.59
N GLY A 257 15.72 -19.81 -7.62
CA GLY A 257 17.10 -19.35 -7.73
C GLY A 257 17.18 -17.85 -8.05
N GLY A 258 17.93 -17.12 -7.24
CA GLY A 258 18.17 -15.68 -7.38
C GLY A 258 19.32 -15.22 -6.49
N ASN A 259 19.01 -14.67 -5.30
CA ASN A 259 20.02 -14.28 -4.30
C ASN A 259 20.97 -15.43 -3.93
N VAL A 260 20.42 -16.65 -3.87
CA VAL A 260 21.11 -17.93 -3.77
C VAL A 260 20.38 -18.97 -4.62
N ASP A 261 20.91 -20.18 -4.76
CA ASP A 261 20.20 -21.26 -5.42
C ASP A 261 18.89 -21.65 -4.69
N ALA A 262 17.91 -22.16 -5.42
CA ALA A 262 16.58 -22.50 -4.90
C ALA A 262 16.62 -23.46 -3.70
N ASP A 263 17.58 -24.41 -3.67
CA ASP A 263 17.73 -25.31 -2.52
C ASP A 263 18.15 -24.56 -1.25
N GLN A 264 19.10 -23.63 -1.36
CA GLN A 264 19.53 -22.82 -0.23
C GLN A 264 18.45 -21.82 0.18
N SER A 265 17.74 -21.24 -0.79
CA SER A 265 16.57 -20.39 -0.56
C SER A 265 15.50 -21.13 0.25
N ALA A 266 15.16 -22.37 -0.12
CA ALA A 266 14.18 -23.20 0.61
C ALA A 266 14.60 -23.44 2.07
N LYS A 267 15.89 -23.74 2.30
CA LYS A 267 16.44 -23.89 3.67
C LYS A 267 16.32 -22.59 4.47
N ASN A 268 16.63 -21.45 3.85
CA ASN A 268 16.52 -20.13 4.45
C ASN A 268 15.08 -19.82 4.84
N THR A 269 14.12 -20.07 3.94
CA THR A 269 12.68 -19.90 4.23
C THR A 269 12.25 -20.75 5.42
N VAL A 270 12.64 -22.03 5.46
CA VAL A 270 12.31 -22.95 6.58
C VAL A 270 12.94 -22.48 7.89
N LEU A 271 14.17 -21.97 7.87
CA LEU A 271 14.82 -21.39 9.05
C LEU A 271 14.01 -20.22 9.59
N VAL A 272 13.67 -19.24 8.74
CA VAL A 272 12.89 -18.06 9.14
C VAL A 272 11.53 -18.47 9.71
N LEU A 273 10.81 -19.37 9.05
CA LEU A 273 9.50 -19.84 9.50
C LEU A 273 9.58 -20.55 10.86
N ASN A 274 10.61 -21.36 11.10
CA ASN A 274 10.81 -22.01 12.39
C ASN A 274 11.19 -21.00 13.48
N THR A 275 12.00 -19.99 13.16
CA THR A 275 12.35 -18.92 14.10
C THR A 275 11.13 -18.11 14.53
N VAL A 276 10.20 -17.82 13.62
CA VAL A 276 8.99 -17.03 13.96
C VAL A 276 7.84 -17.85 14.54
N ARG A 277 7.94 -19.19 14.56
CA ARG A 277 6.84 -20.11 14.92
C ARG A 277 6.12 -19.70 16.19
N ASP A 278 6.87 -19.46 17.26
CA ASP A 278 6.29 -19.09 18.56
C ASP A 278 5.69 -17.68 18.57
N TRP A 279 6.19 -16.78 17.72
CA TRP A 279 5.71 -15.39 17.62
C TRP A 279 4.36 -15.30 16.91
N VAL A 280 4.03 -16.28 16.08
CA VAL A 280 2.84 -16.26 15.21
C VAL A 280 1.90 -17.43 15.43
N LYS A 281 2.15 -18.27 16.44
CA LYS A 281 1.43 -19.53 16.73
C LYS A 281 -0.09 -19.37 16.86
N GLU A 282 -0.55 -18.26 17.44
CA GLU A 282 -1.99 -17.98 17.56
C GLU A 282 -2.66 -17.82 16.20
N ARG A 283 -1.93 -17.31 15.22
CA ARG A 283 -2.41 -17.07 13.85
C ARG A 283 -2.10 -18.23 12.91
N TYR A 284 -1.00 -18.92 13.15
CA TYR A 284 -0.52 -20.08 12.40
C TYR A 284 -0.24 -21.22 13.38
N PRO A 285 -1.28 -21.98 13.79
CA PRO A 285 -1.08 -23.19 14.58
C PRO A 285 -0.16 -24.18 13.87
N ASP A 286 -0.33 -24.27 12.55
CA ASP A 286 0.56 -24.93 11.61
C ASP A 286 1.20 -23.88 10.70
N LEU A 287 2.51 -23.99 10.49
CA LEU A 287 3.22 -23.12 9.57
C LEU A 287 2.82 -23.44 8.12
N PRO A 288 2.78 -22.42 7.24
CA PRO A 288 2.49 -22.63 5.83
C PRO A 288 3.54 -23.55 5.18
N PRO A 289 3.14 -24.39 4.20
CA PRO A 289 4.05 -25.26 3.48
C PRO A 289 5.06 -24.45 2.65
N VAL A 290 6.27 -24.98 2.54
CA VAL A 290 7.34 -24.46 1.68
C VAL A 290 7.58 -25.43 0.53
N ALA A 291 7.71 -24.95 -0.71
CA ALA A 291 8.14 -25.77 -1.84
C ALA A 291 9.33 -25.15 -2.58
N ARG A 292 10.29 -25.99 -2.95
CA ARG A 292 11.41 -25.66 -3.82
C ARG A 292 10.94 -25.60 -5.27
N GLY A 293 11.29 -24.53 -5.97
CA GLY A 293 11.02 -24.35 -7.39
C GLY A 293 12.26 -24.52 -8.26
N GLU A 294 12.32 -23.70 -9.29
CA GLU A 294 13.36 -23.71 -10.31
C GLU A 294 14.68 -23.17 -9.77
N PRO A 295 15.81 -23.85 -10.05
CA PRO A 295 17.14 -23.42 -9.61
C PRO A 295 17.62 -22.17 -10.36
N LEU A 296 18.80 -21.68 -10.00
CA LEU A 296 19.48 -20.67 -10.80
C LEU A 296 19.71 -21.19 -12.22
N ALA A 297 19.56 -20.31 -13.22
CA ALA A 297 19.89 -20.65 -14.59
C ALA A 297 21.40 -20.95 -14.73
N ASP A 298 21.76 -21.84 -15.65
CA ASP A 298 23.17 -22.18 -15.90
C ASP A 298 24.00 -20.92 -16.22
N GLY A 299 25.05 -20.68 -15.44
CA GLY A 299 25.92 -19.51 -15.58
C GLY A 299 25.36 -18.20 -15.01
N ALA A 300 24.21 -18.23 -14.34
CA ALA A 300 23.71 -17.09 -13.57
C ALA A 300 24.65 -16.77 -12.41
N ILE A 301 24.75 -15.48 -12.10
CA ILE A 301 25.50 -14.96 -10.96
C ILE A 301 24.48 -14.62 -9.87
N ASP A 302 24.64 -15.23 -8.72
CA ASP A 302 23.81 -14.96 -7.54
C ASP A 302 24.13 -13.59 -6.89
N ALA A 303 23.49 -13.29 -5.75
CA ALA A 303 23.75 -12.07 -4.97
C ALA A 303 24.34 -12.38 -3.58
N SER A 304 25.13 -13.45 -3.48
CA SER A 304 25.79 -13.84 -2.23
C SER A 304 26.78 -12.80 -1.70
N ASP A 305 27.27 -11.90 -2.56
CA ASP A 305 28.09 -10.74 -2.18
C ASP A 305 27.30 -9.66 -1.42
N VAL A 306 25.98 -9.62 -1.63
CA VAL A 306 25.03 -8.71 -0.96
C VAL A 306 24.42 -9.37 0.28
N HIS A 307 23.96 -10.61 0.13
CA HIS A 307 23.17 -11.32 1.14
C HIS A 307 23.99 -12.26 2.03
N GLY A 308 25.27 -12.44 1.76
CA GLY A 308 26.14 -13.39 2.44
C GLY A 308 26.17 -14.76 1.75
N PRO A 309 27.12 -15.62 2.13
CA PRO A 309 27.43 -16.87 1.41
C PRO A 309 26.28 -17.89 1.41
N ASP A 310 25.36 -17.80 2.37
CA ASP A 310 24.18 -18.65 2.51
C ASP A 310 22.89 -17.90 2.15
N GLY A 311 22.94 -16.62 1.79
CA GLY A 311 21.79 -15.75 1.57
C GLY A 311 21.17 -15.11 2.82
N LEU A 312 21.64 -15.46 4.04
CA LEU A 312 21.11 -14.92 5.31
C LEU A 312 22.19 -14.32 6.21
N GLY A 313 23.24 -13.77 5.63
CA GLY A 313 24.30 -13.11 6.38
C GLY A 313 25.29 -14.09 7.04
N GLY A 314 25.29 -15.36 6.62
CA GLY A 314 26.17 -16.42 7.12
C GLY A 314 25.69 -17.10 8.40
N ILE A 315 24.37 -17.14 8.65
CA ILE A 315 23.80 -17.69 9.90
C ILE A 315 23.19 -19.08 9.73
N ASN A 316 22.90 -19.50 8.50
CA ASN A 316 22.28 -20.78 8.20
C ASN A 316 23.35 -21.83 7.92
N GLU A 317 23.78 -22.50 8.99
CA GLU A 317 24.77 -23.59 8.92
C GLU A 317 24.14 -24.97 8.66
N THR A 318 22.84 -25.04 8.32
CA THR A 318 22.12 -26.34 8.26
C THR A 318 22.16 -27.00 6.89
N ASP A 319 22.76 -28.19 6.82
CA ASP A 319 22.76 -29.05 5.62
C ASP A 319 21.45 -29.83 5.41
N SER A 320 20.43 -29.61 6.24
CA SER A 320 19.22 -30.44 6.25
C SER A 320 18.19 -29.97 5.21
N ASN A 321 17.97 -30.76 4.16
CA ASN A 321 16.85 -30.58 3.22
C ASN A 321 15.48 -31.01 3.82
N LYS A 322 15.26 -30.82 5.12
CA LYS A 322 14.00 -31.18 5.79
C LYS A 322 13.13 -29.93 5.95
N GLY A 323 11.85 -30.05 5.64
CA GLY A 323 10.85 -29.02 5.92
C GLY A 323 10.30 -28.28 4.70
N PHE A 324 10.68 -28.70 3.49
CA PHE A 324 10.07 -28.23 2.25
C PHE A 324 9.74 -29.40 1.31
N HIS A 325 8.81 -29.15 0.39
CA HIS A 325 8.41 -30.05 -0.69
C HIS A 325 9.16 -29.74 -1.98
N ASP A 326 9.16 -30.67 -2.92
CA ASP A 326 9.57 -30.40 -4.29
C ASP A 326 8.42 -29.80 -5.10
N ASP A 327 8.76 -29.09 -6.17
CA ASP A 327 7.87 -28.57 -7.19
C ASP A 327 6.91 -27.45 -6.70
N ALA A 328 7.42 -26.22 -6.81
CA ALA A 328 6.66 -25.00 -6.56
C ALA A 328 5.35 -24.90 -7.39
N ALA A 329 5.33 -25.40 -8.64
CA ALA A 329 4.16 -25.31 -9.51
C ALA A 329 3.00 -26.17 -8.99
N ILE A 330 3.31 -27.32 -8.39
CA ILE A 330 2.32 -28.17 -7.72
C ILE A 330 1.74 -27.45 -6.49
N LEU A 331 2.58 -26.85 -5.65
CA LEU A 331 2.10 -26.11 -4.49
C LEU A 331 1.20 -24.93 -4.90
N PHE A 332 1.61 -24.15 -5.89
CA PHE A 332 0.79 -23.06 -6.45
C PHE A 332 -0.58 -23.56 -6.90
N ARG A 333 -0.59 -24.61 -7.73
CA ARG A 333 -1.80 -25.24 -8.27
C ARG A 333 -2.74 -25.67 -7.14
N ASP A 334 -2.22 -26.38 -6.15
CA ASP A 334 -3.03 -26.97 -5.08
C ASP A 334 -3.65 -25.88 -4.20
N ILE A 335 -2.89 -24.84 -3.86
CA ILE A 335 -3.43 -23.69 -3.12
C ILE A 335 -4.54 -23.01 -3.93
N VAL A 336 -4.31 -22.72 -5.22
CA VAL A 336 -5.28 -21.94 -6.01
C VAL A 336 -6.54 -22.74 -6.40
N TYR A 337 -6.45 -24.06 -6.59
CA TYR A 337 -7.65 -24.89 -6.77
C TYR A 337 -8.37 -25.20 -5.47
N GLY A 338 -7.67 -25.22 -4.33
CA GLY A 338 -8.27 -25.36 -3.00
C GLY A 338 -9.13 -24.15 -2.58
N HIS A 339 -9.08 -23.05 -3.33
CA HIS A 339 -9.77 -21.81 -3.00
C HIS A 339 -10.63 -21.29 -4.15
N ALA A 340 -11.57 -20.40 -3.83
CA ALA A 340 -12.39 -19.73 -4.82
C ALA A 340 -11.50 -18.89 -5.78
N SER A 341 -11.89 -18.83 -7.05
CA SER A 341 -11.19 -18.03 -8.06
C SER A 341 -11.14 -16.55 -7.65
N HIS A 342 -10.07 -15.85 -8.03
CA HIS A 342 -9.81 -14.44 -7.75
C HIS A 342 -9.73 -14.10 -6.26
N THR A 343 -9.32 -15.05 -5.41
CA THR A 343 -9.15 -14.81 -3.96
C THR A 343 -7.71 -14.93 -3.46
N ILE A 344 -6.80 -15.52 -4.24
CA ILE A 344 -5.39 -15.67 -3.90
C ILE A 344 -4.57 -14.57 -4.59
N THR A 345 -3.77 -13.84 -3.82
CA THR A 345 -2.78 -12.89 -4.35
C THR A 345 -1.41 -13.56 -4.36
N LEU A 346 -0.69 -13.49 -5.47
CA LEU A 346 0.69 -13.94 -5.54
C LEU A 346 1.62 -12.75 -5.30
N ILE A 347 2.55 -12.87 -4.35
CA ILE A 347 3.61 -11.89 -4.11
C ILE A 347 4.92 -12.53 -4.55
N THR A 348 5.60 -11.93 -5.52
CA THR A 348 6.91 -12.39 -6.02
C THR A 348 7.98 -11.42 -5.58
N THR A 349 9.03 -11.93 -4.96
CA THR A 349 10.18 -11.15 -4.46
C THR A 349 11.52 -11.65 -4.97
N GLY A 350 11.51 -12.73 -5.75
CA GLY A 350 12.67 -13.19 -6.53
C GLY A 350 12.40 -13.19 -8.04
N PRO A 351 13.31 -13.78 -8.82
CA PRO A 351 13.15 -13.95 -10.27
C PRO A 351 11.86 -14.69 -10.63
N LEU A 352 11.18 -14.24 -11.69
CA LEU A 352 9.86 -14.76 -12.10
C LEU A 352 9.90 -16.18 -12.74
N THR A 353 10.96 -16.94 -12.52
CA THR A 353 11.21 -18.26 -13.13
C THR A 353 10.13 -19.27 -12.74
N ASN A 354 9.79 -19.35 -11.45
CA ASN A 354 8.73 -20.23 -10.97
C ASN A 354 7.36 -19.90 -11.59
N VAL A 355 7.04 -18.61 -11.71
CA VAL A 355 5.76 -18.16 -12.29
C VAL A 355 5.72 -18.46 -13.79
N ALA A 356 6.81 -18.24 -14.52
CA ALA A 356 6.92 -18.58 -15.93
C ALA A 356 6.77 -20.10 -16.15
N HIS A 357 7.40 -20.92 -15.31
CA HIS A 357 7.22 -22.37 -15.34
C HIS A 357 5.76 -22.76 -15.03
N TRP A 358 5.16 -22.14 -14.01
CA TRP A 358 3.76 -22.40 -13.64
C TRP A 358 2.77 -22.07 -14.77
N ILE A 359 3.02 -21.00 -15.53
CA ILE A 359 2.28 -20.65 -16.74
C ILE A 359 2.39 -21.77 -17.80
N ASP A 360 3.56 -22.38 -17.97
CA ASP A 360 3.77 -23.43 -18.96
C ASP A 360 3.02 -24.73 -18.58
N VAL A 361 3.02 -25.10 -17.30
CA VAL A 361 2.48 -26.40 -16.85
C VAL A 361 1.03 -26.34 -16.37
N PHE A 362 0.58 -25.22 -15.78
CA PHE A 362 -0.78 -25.06 -15.24
C PHE A 362 -1.38 -23.66 -15.52
N PRO A 363 -1.49 -23.22 -16.78
CA PRO A 363 -1.96 -21.87 -17.12
C PRO A 363 -3.35 -21.55 -16.57
N ASP A 364 -4.25 -22.53 -16.53
CA ASP A 364 -5.60 -22.39 -15.98
C ASP A 364 -5.60 -22.08 -14.47
N ALA A 365 -4.61 -22.58 -13.73
CA ALA A 365 -4.46 -22.29 -12.32
C ALA A 365 -3.96 -20.85 -12.12
N VAL A 366 -3.05 -20.37 -12.96
CA VAL A 366 -2.56 -18.98 -12.93
C VAL A 366 -3.72 -17.99 -13.17
N CYS A 367 -4.62 -18.28 -14.11
CA CYS A 367 -5.80 -17.44 -14.40
C CYS A 367 -6.77 -17.28 -13.22
N ARG A 368 -6.69 -18.13 -12.19
CA ARG A 368 -7.53 -18.03 -10.99
C ARG A 368 -6.97 -17.09 -9.93
N LEU A 369 -5.75 -16.58 -10.09
CA LEU A 369 -5.18 -15.59 -9.20
C LEU A 369 -6.03 -14.31 -9.21
N LYS A 370 -6.07 -13.62 -8.07
CA LYS A 370 -6.67 -12.29 -7.96
C LYS A 370 -5.78 -11.25 -8.64
N GLU A 371 -4.49 -11.29 -8.34
CA GLU A 371 -3.46 -10.37 -8.82
C GLU A 371 -2.06 -10.94 -8.53
N ILE A 372 -1.06 -10.41 -9.21
CA ILE A 372 0.36 -10.60 -8.93
C ILE A 372 0.95 -9.25 -8.47
N ILE A 373 1.63 -9.25 -7.34
CA ILE A 373 2.44 -8.14 -6.84
C ILE A 373 3.91 -8.57 -6.97
N CYS A 374 4.69 -7.86 -7.77
CA CYS A 374 6.06 -8.22 -8.10
C CYS A 374 7.01 -7.15 -7.57
N MET A 375 7.86 -7.51 -6.61
CA MET A 375 9.06 -6.75 -6.33
C MET A 375 10.04 -7.02 -7.46
N GLY A 376 10.26 -6.00 -8.28
CA GLY A 376 11.16 -6.11 -9.41
C GLY A 376 11.00 -4.96 -10.38
N GLY A 377 12.00 -4.80 -11.23
CA GLY A 377 12.03 -3.79 -12.27
C GLY A 377 12.42 -2.39 -11.77
N VAL A 378 12.73 -1.56 -12.75
CA VAL A 378 13.05 -0.14 -12.57
C VAL A 378 12.58 0.62 -13.81
N PHE A 379 11.85 1.72 -13.60
CA PHE A 379 11.15 2.39 -14.70
C PHE A 379 11.60 3.84 -14.92
N PHE A 380 12.01 4.54 -13.86
CA PHE A 380 12.26 5.98 -13.88
C PHE A 380 13.61 6.40 -13.28
N GLN A 381 14.43 5.43 -12.89
CA GLN A 381 15.76 5.64 -12.33
C GLN A 381 16.73 4.54 -12.79
N GLU A 382 17.94 4.55 -12.26
CA GLU A 382 18.98 3.56 -12.57
C GLU A 382 18.71 2.20 -11.92
N GLY A 383 19.16 1.14 -12.60
CA GLY A 383 19.13 -0.23 -12.07
C GLY A 383 20.18 -0.48 -10.99
N ASN A 384 20.00 -1.56 -10.23
CA ASN A 384 20.94 -2.02 -9.20
C ASN A 384 21.85 -3.16 -9.69
N ARG A 385 21.45 -3.89 -10.75
CA ARG A 385 22.24 -4.99 -11.31
C ARG A 385 23.01 -4.57 -12.56
N SER A 386 22.33 -3.90 -13.48
CA SER A 386 22.97 -3.16 -14.56
C SER A 386 22.52 -1.70 -14.50
N GLN A 387 23.04 -0.87 -15.39
CA GLN A 387 22.61 0.53 -15.49
C GLN A 387 21.10 0.68 -15.73
N THR A 388 20.47 -0.32 -16.38
CA THR A 388 19.07 -0.24 -16.82
C THR A 388 18.17 -1.34 -16.26
N SER A 389 18.70 -2.25 -15.44
CA SER A 389 17.95 -3.41 -14.96
C SER A 389 18.07 -3.59 -13.45
N GLU A 390 16.94 -3.95 -12.87
CA GLU A 390 16.83 -4.44 -11.50
C GLU A 390 17.19 -5.95 -11.46
N PHE A 391 17.75 -6.41 -10.34
CA PHE A 391 18.28 -7.76 -10.14
C PHE A 391 17.29 -8.89 -10.48
N ASN A 392 16.08 -8.92 -9.90
CA ASN A 392 15.12 -10.01 -10.10
C ASN A 392 14.71 -10.16 -11.56
N ILE A 393 14.48 -9.03 -12.26
CA ILE A 393 14.17 -9.06 -13.69
C ILE A 393 15.40 -9.44 -14.51
N HIS A 394 16.59 -8.97 -14.13
CA HIS A 394 17.84 -9.28 -14.83
C HIS A 394 18.27 -10.74 -14.68
N ALA A 395 17.95 -11.39 -13.56
CA ALA A 395 18.29 -12.78 -13.31
C ALA A 395 17.57 -13.74 -14.28
N ASN A 396 16.33 -13.42 -14.67
CA ASN A 396 15.63 -14.15 -15.73
C ASN A 396 14.68 -13.27 -16.57
N PRO A 397 15.22 -12.49 -17.54
CA PRO A 397 14.44 -11.54 -18.34
C PRO A 397 13.40 -12.25 -19.21
N THR A 398 13.71 -13.44 -19.72
CA THR A 398 12.80 -14.26 -20.54
C THR A 398 11.57 -14.67 -19.75
N SER A 399 11.74 -15.10 -18.50
CA SER A 399 10.63 -15.45 -17.61
C SER A 399 9.80 -14.22 -17.25
N ALA A 400 10.45 -13.10 -16.93
CA ALA A 400 9.76 -11.83 -16.66
C ALA A 400 8.93 -11.36 -17.86
N ARG A 401 9.49 -11.41 -19.08
CA ARG A 401 8.76 -11.11 -20.33
C ARG A 401 7.53 -12.00 -20.48
N LYS A 402 7.67 -13.32 -20.29
CA LYS A 402 6.55 -14.28 -20.38
C LYS A 402 5.43 -13.93 -19.40
N VAL A 403 5.76 -13.63 -18.14
CA VAL A 403 4.76 -13.27 -17.12
C VAL A 403 4.03 -11.98 -17.48
N VAL A 404 4.75 -10.94 -17.91
CA VAL A 404 4.14 -9.67 -18.35
C VAL A 404 3.21 -9.88 -19.55
N GLU A 405 3.64 -10.64 -20.56
CA GLU A 405 2.84 -10.98 -21.73
C GLU A 405 1.58 -11.79 -21.35
N PHE A 406 1.74 -12.79 -20.47
CA PHE A 406 0.64 -13.63 -19.99
C PHE A 406 -0.39 -12.81 -19.20
N CYS A 407 0.03 -11.95 -18.27
CA CYS A 407 -0.89 -11.12 -17.48
C CYS A 407 -1.76 -10.21 -18.35
N ARG A 408 -1.20 -9.71 -19.45
CA ARG A 408 -1.88 -8.87 -20.44
C ARG A 408 -2.93 -9.64 -21.23
N THR A 409 -2.61 -10.87 -21.62
CA THR A 409 -3.48 -11.73 -22.41
C THR A 409 -3.42 -13.17 -21.88
N PRO A 410 -4.11 -13.48 -20.76
CA PRO A 410 -4.04 -14.81 -20.18
C PRO A 410 -4.60 -15.86 -21.16
N GLN A 411 -3.81 -16.88 -21.46
CA GLN A 411 -4.23 -17.98 -22.33
C GLN A 411 -4.50 -19.21 -21.48
N SER A 412 -5.68 -19.83 -21.66
CA SER A 412 -6.07 -21.07 -20.99
C SER A 412 -5.94 -22.26 -21.94
N SER A 413 -5.66 -23.44 -21.39
CA SER A 413 -5.39 -24.66 -22.15
C SER A 413 -6.65 -25.30 -22.79
N GLY A 414 -7.87 -24.82 -22.49
CA GLY A 414 -9.06 -25.23 -23.25
C GLY A 414 -10.44 -24.92 -22.62
N ILE A 415 -11.42 -24.67 -23.49
CA ILE A 415 -12.89 -24.51 -23.26
C ILE A 415 -13.35 -23.16 -22.67
N ARG A 416 -12.54 -22.45 -21.88
CA ARG A 416 -12.87 -21.08 -21.44
C ARG A 416 -11.85 -20.08 -21.96
N SER A 417 -12.31 -19.18 -22.83
CA SER A 417 -11.58 -17.94 -23.05
C SER A 417 -11.67 -17.11 -21.78
N TRP A 418 -10.56 -17.03 -21.03
CA TRP A 418 -10.42 -16.03 -19.99
C TRP A 418 -10.28 -14.69 -20.68
N HIS A 419 -11.38 -13.94 -20.71
CA HIS A 419 -11.40 -12.59 -21.27
C HIS A 419 -10.96 -11.53 -20.23
N GLU A 420 -10.75 -11.95 -18.99
CA GLU A 420 -10.31 -11.10 -17.89
C GLU A 420 -8.78 -11.15 -17.77
N LYS A 421 -8.18 -9.97 -17.68
CA LYS A 421 -6.74 -9.78 -17.51
C LYS A 421 -6.35 -10.20 -16.10
N LEU A 422 -5.11 -10.65 -15.93
CA LEU A 422 -4.55 -10.87 -14.59
C LEU A 422 -3.80 -9.60 -14.16
N PRO A 423 -4.27 -8.84 -13.15
CA PRO A 423 -3.59 -7.65 -12.70
C PRO A 423 -2.16 -7.97 -12.24
N LEU A 424 -1.20 -7.17 -12.73
CA LEU A 424 0.20 -7.23 -12.34
C LEU A 424 0.63 -5.87 -11.82
N THR A 425 1.23 -5.82 -10.63
CA THR A 425 1.77 -4.59 -10.05
C THR A 425 3.27 -4.73 -9.80
N PHE A 426 4.07 -3.84 -10.38
CA PHE A 426 5.50 -3.72 -10.08
C PHE A 426 5.76 -2.77 -8.91
N ILE A 427 6.45 -3.30 -7.91
CA ILE A 427 7.04 -2.61 -6.77
C ILE A 427 8.54 -2.51 -7.06
N GLY A 428 8.89 -1.63 -8.01
CA GLY A 428 10.25 -1.50 -8.53
C GLY A 428 11.19 -0.68 -7.65
N LEU A 429 12.42 -0.51 -8.12
CA LEU A 429 13.44 0.32 -7.45
C LEU A 429 12.95 1.76 -7.23
N ASP A 430 12.09 2.26 -8.11
CA ASP A 430 11.49 3.60 -8.07
C ASP A 430 10.84 3.91 -6.72
N VAL A 431 10.24 2.91 -6.06
CA VAL A 431 9.64 3.05 -4.72
C VAL A 431 10.45 2.39 -3.61
N THR A 432 11.13 1.28 -3.90
CA THR A 432 11.85 0.54 -2.85
C THR A 432 13.10 1.29 -2.35
N HIS A 433 13.75 2.12 -3.18
CA HIS A 433 14.82 3.01 -2.71
C HIS A 433 14.35 4.16 -1.79
N GLN A 434 13.04 4.38 -1.67
CA GLN A 434 12.45 5.41 -0.80
C GLN A 434 12.18 4.92 0.63
N VAL A 435 12.23 3.61 0.89
CA VAL A 435 11.92 3.00 2.19
C VAL A 435 13.16 2.34 2.80
N ARG A 436 13.48 2.67 4.06
CA ARG A 436 14.78 2.32 4.65
C ARG A 436 14.66 1.79 6.06
N PHE A 437 15.31 0.67 6.32
CA PHE A 437 15.53 0.17 7.67
C PHE A 437 16.89 0.63 8.19
N ARG A 438 16.87 1.55 9.15
CA ARG A 438 18.09 2.22 9.63
C ARG A 438 18.70 1.48 10.81
N ARG A 439 20.02 1.26 10.75
CA ARG A 439 20.79 0.55 11.78
C ARG A 439 20.58 1.16 13.18
N LYS A 440 20.54 2.49 13.27
CA LYS A 440 20.30 3.22 14.54
C LYS A 440 18.99 2.84 15.23
N VAL A 441 17.94 2.51 14.47
CA VAL A 441 16.62 2.15 15.02
C VAL A 441 16.68 0.77 15.65
N LEU A 442 17.26 -0.20 14.94
CA LEU A 442 17.49 -1.54 15.47
C LEU A 442 18.38 -1.54 16.71
N GLN A 443 19.51 -0.82 16.65
CA GLN A 443 20.42 -0.69 17.79
C GLN A 443 19.75 -0.07 19.02
N LYS A 444 18.86 0.93 18.82
CA LYS A 444 18.08 1.49 19.93
C LYS A 444 17.21 0.42 20.58
N ARG A 445 16.44 -0.35 19.79
CA ARG A 445 15.58 -1.42 20.31
C ARG A 445 16.37 -2.52 21.02
N LEU A 446 17.53 -2.90 20.51
CA LEU A 446 18.43 -3.86 21.14
C LEU A 446 18.98 -3.36 22.48
N ARG A 447 19.27 -2.06 22.63
CA ARG A 447 19.65 -1.50 23.94
C ARG A 447 18.50 -1.52 24.92
N ASP A 448 17.29 -1.22 24.44
CA ASP A 448 16.08 -1.21 25.28
C ASP A 448 15.67 -2.63 25.70
N ARG A 449 15.94 -3.64 24.86
CA ARG A 449 15.61 -5.06 25.06
C ARG A 449 16.77 -5.98 24.65
N PRO A 450 17.84 -6.07 25.46
CA PRO A 450 19.06 -6.80 25.09
C PRO A 450 18.89 -8.31 24.98
N ASP A 451 17.86 -8.89 25.62
CA ASP A 451 17.61 -10.33 25.64
C ASP A 451 16.56 -10.80 24.62
N ASP A 452 15.98 -9.88 23.87
CA ASP A 452 14.96 -10.16 22.87
C ASP A 452 15.54 -10.95 21.68
N THR A 453 15.13 -12.21 21.55
CA THR A 453 15.62 -13.14 20.54
C THR A 453 15.19 -12.75 19.12
N GLN A 454 14.02 -12.12 18.97
CA GLN A 454 13.54 -11.59 17.69
C GLN A 454 14.46 -10.48 17.20
N LEU A 455 14.78 -9.52 18.08
CA LEU A 455 15.71 -8.44 17.73
C LEU A 455 17.13 -8.94 17.43
N LYS A 456 17.61 -9.95 18.16
CA LYS A 456 18.92 -10.58 17.88
C LYS A 456 18.92 -11.25 16.52
N PHE A 457 17.90 -12.03 16.18
CA PHE A 457 17.77 -12.66 14.87
C PHE A 457 17.76 -11.63 13.73
N ILE A 458 16.93 -10.57 13.85
CA ILE A 458 16.86 -9.50 12.85
C ILE A 458 18.22 -8.81 12.68
N ARG A 459 18.95 -8.56 13.78
CA ARG A 459 20.32 -8.02 13.72
C ARG A 459 21.25 -8.95 12.97
N ASP A 460 21.19 -10.24 13.25
CA ASP A 460 22.14 -11.21 12.72
C ASP A 460 21.97 -11.38 11.20
N ILE A 461 20.74 -11.50 10.70
CA ILE A 461 20.48 -11.57 9.25
C ILE A 461 20.79 -10.24 8.54
N SER A 462 20.51 -9.09 9.17
CA SER A 462 20.59 -7.80 8.48
C SER A 462 21.97 -7.13 8.53
N LYS A 463 22.89 -7.61 9.38
CA LYS A 463 24.18 -6.93 9.60
C LYS A 463 25.00 -6.81 8.32
N LEU A 464 25.26 -7.93 7.62
CA LEU A 464 26.06 -7.92 6.39
C LEU A 464 25.39 -7.11 5.28
N TYR A 465 24.07 -7.22 5.16
CA TYR A 465 23.28 -6.46 4.20
C TYR A 465 23.38 -4.95 4.45
N MET A 466 23.26 -4.50 5.71
CA MET A 466 23.47 -3.09 6.06
C MET A 466 24.94 -2.64 5.88
N ASP A 467 25.91 -3.54 6.06
CA ASP A 467 27.34 -3.24 5.84
C ASP A 467 27.65 -3.09 4.33
N PHE A 468 26.95 -3.83 3.46
CA PHE A 468 27.02 -3.66 2.01
C PHE A 468 26.58 -2.26 1.58
N TYR A 469 25.35 -1.85 1.96
CA TYR A 469 24.83 -0.52 1.62
C TYR A 469 25.66 0.63 2.19
N PHE A 470 26.18 0.45 3.41
CA PHE A 470 27.05 1.46 4.00
C PHE A 470 28.34 1.64 3.19
N ARG A 471 28.99 0.55 2.77
CA ARG A 471 30.25 0.60 2.01
C ARG A 471 30.07 1.12 0.59
N ASN A 472 28.97 0.76 -0.06
CA ASN A 472 28.77 1.05 -1.48
C ASN A 472 28.01 2.36 -1.74
N GLU A 473 27.12 2.75 -0.83
CA GLU A 473 26.23 3.91 -1.01
C GLU A 473 26.28 4.92 0.13
N GLY A 474 26.99 4.62 1.22
CA GLY A 474 27.01 5.46 2.43
C GLY A 474 25.71 5.41 3.26
N LEU A 475 24.81 4.47 2.95
CA LEU A 475 23.55 4.29 3.68
C LEU A 475 23.77 3.48 4.96
N ASP A 476 23.60 4.09 6.14
CA ASP A 476 23.64 3.40 7.45
C ASP A 476 22.33 2.66 7.75
N GLY A 477 22.15 1.54 7.06
CA GLY A 477 20.93 0.75 7.06
C GLY A 477 20.83 -0.05 5.75
N CYS A 478 19.61 -0.41 5.37
CA CYS A 478 19.33 -1.05 4.08
C CYS A 478 17.99 -0.56 3.51
N TYR A 479 17.78 -0.76 2.22
CA TYR A 479 16.45 -0.60 1.62
C TYR A 479 15.54 -1.77 2.01
N LEU A 480 14.24 -1.52 1.96
CA LEU A 480 13.20 -2.52 2.23
C LEU A 480 12.48 -2.87 0.92
N HIS A 481 13.16 -3.59 0.04
CA HIS A 481 12.64 -4.02 -1.26
C HIS A 481 11.42 -4.92 -1.11
N ASP A 482 11.64 -6.16 -0.71
CA ASP A 482 10.60 -7.20 -0.61
C ASP A 482 9.55 -6.90 0.45
N PRO A 483 9.91 -6.34 1.64
CA PRO A 483 8.92 -5.95 2.62
C PRO A 483 7.94 -4.91 2.08
N LEU A 484 8.32 -4.07 1.11
CA LEU A 484 7.39 -3.12 0.51
C LEU A 484 6.34 -3.81 -0.37
N ALA A 485 6.67 -4.91 -1.05
CA ALA A 485 5.69 -5.68 -1.80
C ALA A 485 4.63 -6.31 -0.88
N VAL A 486 5.06 -6.85 0.26
CA VAL A 486 4.15 -7.32 1.32
C VAL A 486 3.35 -6.14 1.90
N GLY A 487 4.00 -5.00 2.13
CA GLY A 487 3.35 -3.76 2.57
C GLY A 487 2.23 -3.33 1.61
N TYR A 488 2.49 -3.35 0.31
CA TYR A 488 1.50 -3.04 -0.72
C TYR A 488 0.32 -4.03 -0.70
N ALA A 489 0.58 -5.33 -0.51
CA ALA A 489 -0.47 -6.32 -0.35
C ALA A 489 -1.35 -6.06 0.89
N ILE A 490 -0.76 -5.62 2.00
CA ILE A 490 -1.47 -5.20 3.21
C ILE A 490 -2.32 -3.95 2.91
N ASP A 491 -1.69 -2.89 2.43
CA ASP A 491 -2.34 -1.62 2.12
C ASP A 491 -1.81 -0.99 0.82
N PRO A 492 -2.53 -1.18 -0.31
CA PRO A 492 -2.14 -0.61 -1.60
C PRO A 492 -2.02 0.92 -1.59
N THR A 493 -2.69 1.60 -0.63
CA THR A 493 -2.64 3.07 -0.52
C THR A 493 -1.27 3.61 -0.07
N LEU A 494 -0.35 2.72 0.32
CA LEU A 494 1.05 3.05 0.60
C LEU A 494 1.76 3.55 -0.65
N CYS A 495 1.39 3.04 -1.82
CA CYS A 495 1.99 3.42 -3.09
C CYS A 495 1.04 4.26 -3.94
N GLN A 496 1.62 5.10 -4.79
CA GLN A 496 0.98 5.66 -5.96
C GLN A 496 1.43 4.86 -7.16
N ALA A 497 0.49 4.45 -8.00
CA ALA A 497 0.73 3.61 -9.15
C ALA A 497 -0.06 4.15 -10.34
N ASP A 498 0.54 4.06 -11.53
CA ASP A 498 -0.11 4.33 -12.81
C ASP A 498 -0.03 3.08 -13.70
N GLN A 499 -0.92 3.00 -14.69
CA GLN A 499 -0.96 1.87 -15.62
C GLN A 499 -0.16 2.18 -16.87
N PHE A 500 0.67 1.21 -17.28
CA PHE A 500 1.48 1.31 -18.49
C PHE A 500 1.36 0.04 -19.32
N ILE A 501 1.64 0.18 -20.62
CA ILE A 501 2.13 -0.96 -21.40
C ILE A 501 3.58 -1.14 -20.98
N VAL A 502 3.87 -2.30 -20.39
CA VAL A 502 5.22 -2.69 -19.98
C VAL A 502 5.72 -3.80 -20.88
N GLU A 503 6.97 -3.67 -21.32
CA GLU A 503 7.74 -4.72 -21.98
C GLU A 503 9.01 -4.99 -21.17
N VAL A 504 9.56 -6.20 -21.32
CA VAL A 504 10.85 -6.59 -20.74
C VAL A 504 11.79 -6.93 -21.88
N GLU A 505 12.95 -6.30 -21.94
CA GLU A 505 13.99 -6.61 -22.92
C GLU A 505 14.76 -7.86 -22.49
N ASP A 506 14.84 -8.88 -23.34
CA ASP A 506 15.47 -10.17 -23.03
C ASP A 506 16.51 -10.64 -24.07
N LYS A 507 16.87 -9.78 -25.04
CA LYS A 507 17.81 -10.12 -26.13
C LYS A 507 19.02 -9.20 -26.20
N GLY A 508 18.89 -7.95 -25.76
CA GLY A 508 19.92 -6.93 -25.87
C GLY A 508 21.19 -7.26 -25.07
N GLU A 509 22.35 -6.87 -25.59
CA GLU A 509 23.66 -7.08 -24.93
C GLU A 509 23.79 -6.24 -23.64
N PHE A 510 23.34 -4.98 -23.67
CA PHE A 510 23.48 -4.04 -22.55
C PHE A 510 22.20 -3.80 -21.76
N THR A 511 21.05 -4.11 -22.34
CA THR A 511 19.73 -3.76 -21.81
C THR A 511 18.89 -4.98 -21.43
N SER A 512 19.47 -6.18 -21.42
CA SER A 512 18.77 -7.38 -20.94
C SER A 512 18.30 -7.18 -19.50
N GLY A 513 17.03 -7.49 -19.25
CA GLY A 513 16.34 -7.25 -17.98
C GLY A 513 15.78 -5.83 -17.80
N MET A 514 15.91 -4.94 -18.80
CA MET A 514 15.29 -3.61 -18.73
C MET A 514 13.77 -3.71 -18.78
N THR A 515 13.08 -3.14 -17.80
CA THR A 515 11.63 -2.94 -17.80
C THR A 515 11.28 -1.62 -18.45
N ILE A 516 10.50 -1.67 -19.53
CA ILE A 516 10.20 -0.51 -20.38
C ILE A 516 8.72 -0.19 -20.26
N ALA A 517 8.39 0.93 -19.61
CA ALA A 517 7.03 1.47 -19.61
C ALA A 517 6.84 2.48 -20.76
N ASP A 518 5.73 2.35 -21.50
CA ASP A 518 5.41 3.26 -22.61
C ASP A 518 4.68 4.53 -22.13
N TYR A 519 5.40 5.65 -22.05
CA TYR A 519 4.87 6.97 -21.63
C TYR A 519 4.35 7.84 -22.78
N ARG A 520 4.36 7.34 -24.03
CA ARG A 520 4.08 8.19 -25.19
C ARG A 520 2.59 8.57 -25.25
N PRO A 521 2.25 9.87 -25.34
CA PRO A 521 0.85 10.31 -25.41
C PRO A 521 0.18 10.03 -26.77
N THR A 522 0.96 9.70 -27.82
CA THR A 522 0.56 9.85 -29.24
C THR A 522 0.36 8.55 -30.01
N ARG A 523 0.52 7.37 -29.41
CA ARG A 523 0.15 6.11 -30.09
C ARG A 523 -1.16 5.58 -29.52
N LEU A 524 -2.22 5.93 -30.24
CA LEU A 524 -3.59 5.43 -30.12
C LEU A 524 -3.63 3.89 -30.20
N PHE A 525 -3.22 3.19 -29.15
CA PHE A 525 -3.81 1.89 -28.86
C PHE A 525 -5.20 2.21 -28.30
N LYS A 526 -6.21 2.22 -29.19
CA LYS A 526 -7.62 2.26 -28.78
C LYS A 526 -7.99 1.11 -27.84
N ASP A 527 -7.10 0.13 -27.76
CA ASP A 527 -7.23 -1.03 -26.91
C ASP A 527 -6.63 -0.78 -25.51
N LYS A 528 -7.44 -0.16 -24.64
CA LYS A 528 -7.17 -0.12 -23.19
C LYS A 528 -6.98 -1.51 -22.59
N MET A 529 -7.22 -2.60 -23.34
CA MET A 529 -6.90 -3.93 -22.88
C MET A 529 -5.40 -4.19 -22.69
N LYS A 530 -4.50 -3.30 -23.14
CA LYS A 530 -3.05 -3.50 -23.00
C LYS A 530 -2.42 -2.83 -21.77
N GLU A 531 -3.14 -1.92 -21.11
CA GLU A 531 -2.69 -1.18 -19.92
C GLU A 531 -3.13 -1.90 -18.63
N VAL A 532 -2.50 -3.03 -18.29
CA VAL A 532 -2.86 -3.83 -17.08
C VAL A 532 -1.77 -3.88 -16.03
N THR A 533 -0.59 -3.40 -16.39
CA THR A 533 0.57 -3.41 -15.53
C THR A 533 0.59 -2.10 -14.76
N TRP A 534 0.43 -2.21 -13.45
CA TRP A 534 0.57 -1.10 -12.53
C TRP A 534 2.05 -0.94 -12.19
N VAL A 535 2.56 0.28 -12.27
CA VAL A 535 3.93 0.61 -11.88
C VAL A 535 3.86 1.59 -10.72
N CYS A 536 4.36 1.18 -9.56
CA CYS A 536 4.48 2.07 -8.42
C CYS A 536 5.64 3.04 -8.60
N TYR A 537 5.38 4.34 -8.49
CA TYR A 537 6.39 5.40 -8.69
C TYR A 537 6.60 6.29 -7.45
N LYS A 538 5.74 6.17 -6.44
CA LYS A 538 5.89 6.91 -5.17
C LYS A 538 5.33 6.13 -4.00
N VAL A 539 5.98 6.22 -2.84
CA VAL A 539 5.54 5.55 -1.61
C VAL A 539 5.45 6.54 -0.44
N ASP A 540 4.47 6.35 0.44
CA ASP A 540 4.44 6.96 1.77
C ASP A 540 5.42 6.21 2.67
N SER A 541 6.71 6.55 2.54
CA SER A 541 7.79 5.82 3.19
C SER A 541 7.71 5.87 4.71
N ALA A 542 7.27 6.99 5.28
CA ALA A 542 7.12 7.13 6.73
C ALA A 542 6.06 6.16 7.27
N ARG A 543 4.90 6.09 6.61
CA ARG A 543 3.81 5.20 7.03
C ARG A 543 4.17 3.72 6.84
N PHE A 544 4.86 3.39 5.75
CA PHE A 544 5.37 2.03 5.55
C PHE A 544 6.43 1.65 6.57
N GLU A 545 7.44 2.50 6.81
CA GLU A 545 8.49 2.25 7.79
C GLU A 545 7.90 2.10 9.20
N GLU A 546 6.89 2.90 9.58
CA GLU A 546 6.19 2.74 10.86
C GLU A 546 5.48 1.39 10.95
N LEU A 547 4.70 1.00 9.93
CA LEU A 547 4.05 -0.31 9.85
C LEU A 547 5.08 -1.44 9.98
N PHE A 548 6.17 -1.37 9.21
CA PHE A 548 7.24 -2.36 9.23
C PHE A 548 7.85 -2.48 10.63
N LEU A 549 8.25 -1.36 11.23
CA LEU A 549 8.88 -1.34 12.55
C LEU A 549 7.93 -1.83 13.65
N ASP A 550 6.64 -1.51 13.56
CA ASP A 550 5.63 -1.99 14.50
C ASP A 550 5.51 -3.51 14.46
N ARG A 551 5.43 -4.10 13.25
CA ARG A 551 5.32 -5.56 13.10
C ARG A 551 6.63 -6.28 13.46
N ILE A 552 7.76 -5.75 13.01
CA ILE A 552 9.06 -6.44 13.02
C ILE A 552 9.83 -6.23 14.32
N LEU A 553 9.66 -5.09 15.01
CA LEU A 553 10.43 -4.81 16.21
C LEU A 553 9.61 -4.90 17.49
N ASN A 554 8.28 -4.82 17.47
CA ASN A 554 7.48 -5.03 18.67
C ASN A 554 7.07 -6.52 18.78
N ASN A 555 6.82 -6.98 20.01
CA ASN A 555 6.33 -8.34 20.26
C ASN A 555 4.85 -8.41 19.93
#